data_AF-H0TYH3-F1
#
_entry.id   AF-H0TYH3-F1
#
_cell.length_a   1.000
_cell.length_b   1.000
_cell.length_c   1.000
_cell.angle_alpha   90.00
_cell.angle_beta   90.00
_cell.angle_gamma   90.00
#
_symmetry.space_group_name_H-M   'P 1'
#
loop_
_entity.id
_entity.type
_entity.pdbx_description
1 polymer ?
#
loop_
_entity_poly.entity_id
_entity_poly.type
_entity_poly.pdbx_seq_one_letter_code
_entity_poly.pdbx_strand_id
1 'polypeptide(L)'
;MASILSSLRYLFADVIGDDDAPTPFLPEGLPEAAASIVSEHIHLLIDYQGPSYAQLYVDRIRRFVGRPHVDTAMLCELAQLLAQRMAYEDLIRIAQLKLAELEAGAMARHRAIHDIRRFRLDELVAVLPEAAANSLMTAFEKVGWLRRRRMSLRFSIASKGAVSRLKSFAALKRWRLSSVRYAEERIWVERWLHMIARCLDKQPASAPALIATATMVQGQGDAYWQGLADWHAIINGLAKPTFDGALPLADLDGAIAEARAAAMPDPRQAALKRTIAQIRARALAEYPDAKAAE
;
A
#
# COMPACT_ATOMS: atom_id res chain seq x y z
N MET A 1 -25.03 -23.00 22.63
CA MET A 1 -24.79 -21.79 21.80
C MET A 1 -24.31 -20.56 22.59
N ALA A 2 -24.67 -20.39 23.87
CA ALA A 2 -24.19 -19.26 24.70
C ALA A 2 -22.69 -19.31 25.07
N SER A 3 -22.09 -20.51 25.12
CA SER A 3 -20.66 -20.72 25.45
C SER A 3 -19.70 -20.30 24.33
N ILE A 4 -20.10 -20.44 23.06
CA ILE A 4 -19.24 -20.09 21.91
C ILE A 4 -19.20 -18.56 21.73
N LEU A 5 -20.33 -17.89 21.96
CA LEU A 5 -20.42 -16.42 21.91
C LEU A 5 -19.65 -15.73 23.05
N SER A 6 -19.55 -16.37 24.21
CA SER A 6 -18.79 -15.85 25.35
C SER A 6 -17.28 -16.09 25.21
N SER A 7 -16.86 -17.24 24.65
CA SER A 7 -15.46 -17.48 24.26
C SER A 7 -15.00 -16.56 23.12
N LEU A 8 -15.86 -16.32 22.12
CA LEU A 8 -15.58 -15.32 21.08
C LEU A 8 -15.50 -13.91 21.70
N ARG A 9 -16.39 -13.54 22.62
CA ARG A 9 -16.33 -12.23 23.29
C ARG A 9 -15.05 -12.01 24.09
N TYR A 10 -14.49 -13.04 24.72
CA TYR A 10 -13.20 -12.95 25.43
C TYR A 10 -12.00 -12.89 24.48
N LEU A 11 -12.03 -13.66 23.39
CA LEU A 11 -11.00 -13.62 22.35
C LEU A 11 -11.03 -12.29 21.58
N PHE A 12 -12.22 -11.72 21.42
CA PHE A 12 -12.42 -10.37 20.91
C PHE A 12 -12.01 -9.33 21.95
N ALA A 13 -12.23 -9.51 23.26
CA ALA A 13 -11.84 -8.54 24.30
C ALA A 13 -10.32 -8.31 24.38
N ASP A 14 -9.49 -9.36 24.27
CA ASP A 14 -8.02 -9.23 24.19
C ASP A 14 -7.54 -8.60 22.88
N VAL A 15 -8.32 -8.74 21.80
CA VAL A 15 -8.12 -8.04 20.51
C VAL A 15 -8.76 -6.63 20.52
N ILE A 16 -9.54 -6.30 21.56
CA ILE A 16 -10.33 -5.06 21.74
C ILE A 16 -9.76 -4.14 22.84
N GLY A 17 -8.62 -4.45 23.47
CA GLY A 17 -7.90 -3.48 24.33
C GLY A 17 -7.31 -2.32 23.50
N ASP A 18 -7.31 -1.07 24.01
CA ASP A 18 -6.60 0.03 23.35
C ASP A 18 -5.14 -0.38 23.06
N ASP A 19 -4.59 0.09 21.94
CA ASP A 19 -3.16 -0.11 21.64
C ASP A 19 -2.36 0.81 22.58
N ASP A 20 -2.25 0.38 23.84
CA ASP A 20 -1.57 1.07 24.94
C ASP A 20 -0.04 0.92 24.86
N ALA A 21 0.47 0.42 23.73
CA ALA A 21 1.90 0.35 23.49
C ALA A 21 2.52 1.77 23.51
N PRO A 22 3.77 1.91 23.99
CA PRO A 22 4.43 3.20 23.99
C PRO A 22 4.65 3.70 22.56
N THR A 23 4.68 5.02 22.40
CA THR A 23 5.11 5.67 21.16
C THR A 23 6.50 5.13 20.76
N PRO A 24 6.67 4.62 19.52
CA PRO A 24 7.92 4.05 19.08
C PRO A 24 9.00 5.13 18.97
N PHE A 25 10.25 4.76 19.28
CA PHE A 25 11.40 5.64 19.14
C PHE A 25 11.90 5.68 17.69
N LEU A 26 12.67 6.73 17.36
CA LEU A 26 13.39 6.80 16.11
C LEU A 26 14.41 5.64 16.01
N PRO A 27 14.64 5.08 14.80
CA PRO A 27 15.69 4.10 14.59
C PRO A 27 17.06 4.66 14.98
N GLU A 28 17.87 3.84 15.66
CA GLU A 28 19.28 4.17 15.92
C GLU A 28 20.05 4.34 14.60
N GLY A 29 20.97 5.32 14.55
CA GLY A 29 21.77 5.60 13.36
C GLY A 29 21.04 6.36 12.25
N LEU A 30 19.81 6.82 12.49
CA LEU A 30 19.05 7.63 11.53
C LEU A 30 19.75 8.99 11.29
N PRO A 31 20.00 9.39 10.02
CA PRO A 31 20.52 10.72 9.72
C PRO A 31 19.58 11.82 10.22
N GLU A 32 20.13 12.93 10.70
CA GLU A 32 19.37 14.04 11.28
C GLU A 32 18.30 14.60 10.32
N ALA A 33 18.62 14.72 9.03
CA ALA A 33 17.67 15.20 8.01
C ALA A 33 16.48 14.25 7.79
N ALA A 34 16.59 12.96 8.14
CA ALA A 34 15.49 12.00 8.05
C ALA A 34 14.68 11.92 9.35
N ALA A 35 15.19 12.44 10.48
CA ALA A 35 14.56 12.33 11.78
C ALA A 35 13.19 13.01 11.85
N SER A 36 13.06 14.22 11.28
CA SER A 36 11.78 14.95 11.25
C SER A 36 10.73 14.20 10.44
N ILE A 37 11.11 13.70 9.26
CA ILE A 37 10.22 12.95 8.34
C ILE A 37 9.74 11.66 9.00
N VAL A 38 10.65 10.87 9.57
CA VAL A 38 10.30 9.62 10.26
C VAL A 38 9.41 9.89 11.47
N SER A 39 9.68 10.95 12.24
CA SER A 39 8.85 11.35 13.38
C SER A 39 7.43 11.73 12.97
N GLU A 40 7.28 12.56 11.93
CA GLU A 40 5.97 12.93 11.38
C GLU A 40 5.17 11.69 10.94
N HIS A 41 5.84 10.74 10.30
CA HIS A 41 5.21 9.51 9.84
C HIS A 41 4.88 8.53 10.97
N ILE A 42 5.64 8.51 12.07
CA ILE A 42 5.26 7.80 13.29
C ILE A 42 3.94 8.35 13.83
N HIS A 43 3.82 9.68 13.99
CA HIS A 43 2.58 10.31 14.47
C HIS A 43 1.39 10.00 13.54
N LEU A 44 1.59 10.12 12.23
CA LEU A 44 0.57 9.77 11.24
C LEU A 44 0.07 8.33 11.40
N LEU A 45 0.97 7.38 11.64
CA LEU A 45 0.63 5.96 11.75
C LEU A 45 0.01 5.59 13.10
N ILE A 46 0.34 6.31 14.17
CA ILE A 46 -0.35 6.22 15.46
C ILE A 46 -1.81 6.66 15.30
N ASP A 47 -2.04 7.81 14.67
CA ASP A 47 -3.39 8.30 14.38
C ASP A 47 -4.14 7.32 13.47
N TYR A 48 -3.45 6.80 12.45
CA TYR A 48 -3.98 5.84 11.49
C TYR A 48 -4.47 4.55 12.17
N GLN A 49 -3.59 3.83 12.90
CA GLN A 49 -3.87 2.50 13.43
C GLN A 49 -3.45 2.29 14.89
N GLY A 50 -2.39 2.94 15.37
CA GLY A 50 -1.92 2.87 16.76
C GLY A 50 -0.39 2.73 16.88
N PRO A 51 0.17 2.85 18.10
CA PRO A 51 1.60 2.76 18.36
C PRO A 51 2.26 1.47 17.86
N SER A 52 1.62 0.31 18.03
CA SER A 52 2.15 -0.97 17.55
C SER A 52 2.28 -0.99 16.02
N TYR A 53 1.36 -0.32 15.31
CA TYR A 53 1.44 -0.21 13.84
C TYR A 53 2.55 0.75 13.39
N ALA A 54 2.76 1.84 14.12
CA ALA A 54 3.88 2.75 13.89
C ALA A 54 5.23 2.07 14.19
N GLN A 55 5.31 1.16 15.16
CA GLN A 55 6.52 0.35 15.40
C GLN A 55 6.88 -0.50 14.18
N LEU A 56 5.90 -1.11 13.49
CA LEU A 56 6.16 -1.87 12.26
C LEU A 56 6.77 -1.00 11.15
N TYR A 57 6.42 0.28 11.10
CA TYR A 57 7.05 1.23 10.17
C TYR A 57 8.50 1.49 10.55
N VAL A 58 8.78 1.77 11.82
CA VAL A 58 10.15 1.95 12.34
C VAL A 58 11.00 0.71 12.07
N ASP A 59 10.47 -0.48 12.31
CA ASP A 59 11.19 -1.74 12.09
C ASP A 59 11.52 -1.98 10.61
N ARG A 60 10.68 -1.50 9.69
CA ARG A 60 10.95 -1.56 8.24
C ARG A 60 12.01 -0.56 7.82
N ILE A 61 11.93 0.69 8.30
CA ILE A 61 12.93 1.73 8.01
C ILE A 61 14.30 1.35 8.56
N ARG A 62 14.35 0.78 9.77
CA ARG A 62 15.60 0.30 10.40
C ARG A 62 16.40 -0.64 9.49
N ARG A 63 15.77 -1.41 8.60
CA ARG A 63 16.45 -2.32 7.65
C ARG A 63 17.32 -1.60 6.62
N PHE A 64 17.12 -0.30 6.42
CA PHE A 64 17.82 0.51 5.41
C PHE A 64 18.71 1.59 6.03
N VAL A 65 18.57 1.85 7.34
CA VAL A 65 19.42 2.79 8.07
C VAL A 65 20.84 2.24 8.12
N GLY A 66 21.83 3.07 7.71
CA GLY A 66 23.25 2.70 7.71
C GLY A 66 23.64 1.66 6.67
N ARG A 67 22.74 1.25 5.77
CA ARG A 67 23.05 0.29 4.71
C ARG A 67 23.94 0.93 3.64
N PRO A 68 24.96 0.22 3.10
CA PRO A 68 25.76 0.74 2.00
C PRO A 68 24.89 1.15 0.81
N HIS A 69 25.29 2.21 0.10
CA HIS A 69 24.60 2.77 -1.06
C HIS A 69 23.21 3.38 -0.80
N VAL A 70 22.78 3.47 0.45
CA VAL A 70 21.59 4.24 0.84
C VAL A 70 22.07 5.60 1.35
N ASP A 71 21.83 6.64 0.56
CA ASP A 71 22.07 8.02 1.00
C ASP A 71 20.86 8.57 1.79
N THR A 72 21.05 9.74 2.40
CA THR A 72 20.02 10.38 3.22
C THR A 72 18.77 10.73 2.40
N ALA A 73 18.91 11.15 1.14
CA ALA A 73 17.78 11.55 0.30
C ALA A 73 16.91 10.34 -0.05
N MET A 74 17.55 9.23 -0.43
CA MET A 74 16.91 7.95 -0.70
C MET A 74 16.17 7.43 0.52
N LEU A 75 16.77 7.54 1.72
CA LEU A 75 16.13 7.12 2.96
C LEU A 75 14.91 7.98 3.29
N CYS A 76 14.98 9.31 3.08
CA CYS A 76 13.84 10.20 3.24
C CYS A 76 12.69 9.85 2.28
N GLU A 77 12.99 9.61 1.01
CA GLU A 77 11.99 9.21 0.02
C GLU A 77 11.36 7.86 0.36
N LEU A 78 12.18 6.87 0.74
CA LEU A 78 11.70 5.57 1.19
C LEU A 78 10.79 5.70 2.42
N ALA A 79 11.19 6.51 3.41
CA ALA A 79 10.42 6.79 4.61
C ALA A 79 9.05 7.40 4.29
N GLN A 80 9.02 8.35 3.37
CA GLN A 80 7.80 9.03 2.95
C GLN A 80 6.87 8.11 2.18
N LEU A 81 7.37 7.39 1.17
CA LEU A 81 6.55 6.50 0.38
C LEU A 81 6.07 5.31 1.20
N LEU A 82 6.90 4.73 2.06
CA LEU A 82 6.49 3.63 2.93
C LEU A 82 5.35 4.05 3.87
N ALA A 83 5.43 5.23 4.47
CA ALA A 83 4.36 5.74 5.34
C ALA A 83 3.04 5.89 4.58
N GLN A 84 3.09 6.47 3.37
CA GLN A 84 1.92 6.60 2.51
C GLN A 84 1.33 5.24 2.11
N ARG A 85 2.18 4.24 1.87
CA ARG A 85 1.75 2.88 1.53
C ARG A 85 1.16 2.13 2.71
N MET A 86 1.71 2.34 3.91
CA MET A 86 1.17 1.78 5.14
C MET A 86 -0.13 2.45 5.59
N ALA A 87 -0.34 3.72 5.21
CA ALA A 87 -1.54 4.51 5.51
C ALA A 87 -2.46 4.66 4.30
N TYR A 88 -2.79 3.54 3.63
CA TYR A 88 -3.64 3.54 2.45
C TYR A 88 -5.07 4.06 2.73
N GLU A 89 -5.70 4.64 1.71
CA GLU A 89 -7.05 5.17 1.79
C GLU A 89 -8.09 4.05 1.71
N ASP A 90 -8.58 3.61 2.87
CA ASP A 90 -9.77 2.77 3.00
C ASP A 90 -10.97 3.56 3.55
N LEU A 91 -12.13 2.90 3.59
CA LEU A 91 -13.37 3.50 4.14
C LEU A 91 -13.17 4.02 5.56
N ILE A 92 -12.41 3.29 6.36
CA ILE A 92 -12.13 3.62 7.75
C ILE A 92 -11.31 4.90 7.80
N ARG A 93 -10.26 5.02 7.00
CA ARG A 93 -9.37 6.18 6.96
C ARG A 93 -10.10 7.42 6.44
N ILE A 94 -10.92 7.28 5.42
CA ILE A 94 -11.75 8.39 4.93
C ILE A 94 -12.74 8.84 6.01
N ALA A 95 -13.34 7.90 6.75
CA ALA A 95 -14.20 8.25 7.86
C ALA A 95 -13.44 8.97 9.00
N GLN A 96 -12.24 8.50 9.36
CA GLN A 96 -11.36 9.16 10.33
C GLN A 96 -11.00 10.59 9.90
N LEU A 97 -10.57 10.78 8.64
CA LEU A 97 -10.23 12.10 8.10
C LEU A 97 -11.43 13.05 8.12
N LYS A 98 -12.63 12.56 7.76
CA LYS A 98 -13.86 13.38 7.80
C LYS A 98 -14.30 13.75 9.21
N LEU A 99 -14.03 12.90 10.20
CA LEU A 99 -14.29 13.22 11.60
C LEU A 99 -13.26 14.23 12.14
N ALA A 100 -11.98 14.09 11.79
CA ALA A 100 -10.95 15.05 12.15
C ALA A 100 -11.22 16.44 11.55
N GLU A 101 -11.67 16.52 10.29
CA GLU A 101 -12.13 17.78 9.66
C GLU A 101 -13.27 18.45 10.45
N LEU A 102 -14.20 17.66 10.98
CA LEU A 102 -15.32 18.15 11.79
C LEU A 102 -14.85 18.67 13.16
N GLU A 103 -13.93 17.95 13.81
CA GLU A 103 -13.38 18.30 15.13
C GLU A 103 -12.48 19.54 15.07
N ALA A 104 -11.71 19.71 13.99
CA ALA A 104 -10.88 20.90 13.75
C ALA A 104 -11.70 22.18 13.51
N GLY A 105 -13.03 22.11 13.54
CA GLY A 105 -13.91 23.27 13.33
C GLY A 105 -13.77 23.90 11.95
N ALA A 106 -13.26 23.14 10.97
CA ALA A 106 -12.97 23.65 9.64
C ALA A 106 -14.25 24.22 9.02
N MET A 107 -14.32 25.55 8.97
CA MET A 107 -15.32 26.37 8.26
C MET A 107 -15.24 26.18 6.73
N ALA A 108 -14.90 24.99 6.23
CA ALA A 108 -15.02 24.65 4.82
C ALA A 108 -16.48 24.29 4.48
N ARG A 109 -17.41 25.20 4.78
CA ARG A 109 -18.83 25.11 4.40
C ARG A 109 -19.06 25.00 2.87
N HIS A 110 -18.00 25.02 2.06
CA HIS A 110 -18.06 24.94 0.60
C HIS A 110 -17.40 23.70 -0.04
N ARG A 111 -16.72 22.80 0.70
CA ARG A 111 -16.22 21.51 0.16
C ARG A 111 -16.82 20.26 0.80
N ALA A 112 -17.52 20.42 1.92
CA ALA A 112 -17.94 19.30 2.78
C ALA A 112 -19.29 18.65 2.42
N ILE A 113 -19.94 19.05 1.33
CA ILE A 113 -21.35 18.67 1.11
C ILE A 113 -21.44 17.26 0.50
N HIS A 114 -20.58 16.88 -0.46
CA HIS A 114 -20.63 15.57 -1.11
C HIS A 114 -19.24 15.08 -1.57
N ASP A 115 -18.48 14.41 -0.69
CA ASP A 115 -17.32 13.62 -1.17
C ASP A 115 -17.84 12.25 -1.63
N ILE A 116 -18.07 12.12 -2.93
CA ILE A 116 -18.52 10.87 -3.55
C ILE A 116 -17.29 10.09 -3.96
N ARG A 117 -16.93 9.11 -3.13
CA ARG A 117 -15.81 8.21 -3.40
C ARG A 117 -16.33 6.92 -4.02
N ARG A 118 -15.71 6.50 -5.12
CA ARG A 118 -16.09 5.27 -5.82
C ARG A 118 -15.26 4.12 -5.29
N PHE A 119 -15.93 3.14 -4.70
CA PHE A 119 -15.34 1.91 -4.24
C PHE A 119 -15.89 0.74 -5.06
N ARG A 120 -15.10 -0.29 -5.22
CA ARG A 120 -15.59 -1.56 -5.72
C ARG A 120 -16.20 -2.36 -4.54
N LEU A 121 -17.18 -3.21 -4.83
CA LEU A 121 -17.83 -4.02 -3.79
C LEU A 121 -16.86 -4.93 -3.03
N ASP A 122 -15.86 -5.48 -3.72
CA ASP A 122 -14.77 -6.26 -3.12
C ASP A 122 -13.98 -5.42 -2.12
N GLU A 123 -13.68 -4.15 -2.41
CA GLU A 123 -13.03 -3.25 -1.45
C GLU A 123 -13.88 -2.99 -0.20
N LEU A 124 -15.21 -2.95 -0.32
CA LEU A 124 -16.11 -2.77 0.82
C LEU A 124 -16.18 -4.01 1.69
N VAL A 125 -16.20 -5.19 1.05
CA VAL A 125 -16.20 -6.49 1.74
C VAL A 125 -14.83 -6.76 2.36
N ALA A 126 -13.76 -6.33 1.72
CA ALA A 126 -12.39 -6.53 2.19
C ALA A 126 -12.04 -5.76 3.46
N VAL A 127 -12.86 -4.76 3.86
CA VAL A 127 -12.75 -4.04 5.15
C VAL A 127 -13.31 -4.87 6.32
N LEU A 128 -14.09 -5.91 6.05
CA LEU A 128 -14.66 -6.78 7.07
C LEU A 128 -13.63 -7.83 7.55
N PRO A 129 -13.76 -8.34 8.79
CA PRO A 129 -12.94 -9.43 9.29
C PRO A 129 -12.99 -10.65 8.37
N GLU A 130 -11.86 -11.35 8.20
CA GLU A 130 -11.69 -12.47 7.27
C GLU A 130 -12.83 -13.52 7.29
N ALA A 131 -13.34 -13.90 8.46
CA ALA A 131 -14.45 -14.85 8.57
C ALA A 131 -15.78 -14.32 7.98
N ALA A 132 -16.07 -13.03 8.17
CA ALA A 132 -17.23 -12.37 7.59
C ALA A 132 -17.02 -12.08 6.10
N ALA A 133 -15.81 -11.66 5.72
CA ALA A 133 -15.41 -11.44 4.33
C ALA A 133 -15.53 -12.72 3.52
N ASN A 134 -15.06 -13.87 4.02
CA ASN A 134 -15.17 -15.17 3.34
C ASN A 134 -16.62 -15.62 3.19
N SER A 135 -17.46 -15.41 4.21
CA SER A 135 -18.89 -15.76 4.15
C SER A 135 -19.64 -14.89 3.14
N LEU A 136 -19.38 -13.58 3.12
CA LEU A 136 -19.95 -12.63 2.16
C LEU A 136 -19.39 -12.84 0.75
N MET A 137 -18.10 -13.14 0.60
CA MET A 137 -17.49 -13.47 -0.68
C MET A 137 -18.12 -14.74 -1.27
N THR A 138 -18.27 -15.80 -0.47
CA THR A 138 -18.93 -17.04 -0.92
C THR A 138 -20.38 -16.78 -1.33
N ALA A 139 -21.10 -15.90 -0.61
CA ALA A 139 -22.46 -15.51 -0.96
C ALA A 139 -22.51 -14.65 -2.24
N PHE A 140 -21.60 -13.69 -2.42
CA PHE A 140 -21.55 -12.84 -3.61
C PHE A 140 -21.00 -13.55 -4.85
N GLU A 141 -20.16 -14.59 -4.69
CA GLU A 141 -19.66 -15.45 -5.77
C GLU A 141 -20.80 -16.24 -6.38
N LYS A 142 -21.66 -16.83 -5.52
CA LYS A 142 -22.87 -17.53 -5.94
C LYS A 142 -23.86 -16.66 -6.71
N VAL A 143 -23.84 -15.35 -6.48
CA VAL A 143 -24.74 -14.37 -7.14
C VAL A 143 -24.03 -13.65 -8.31
N GLY A 144 -22.73 -13.89 -8.54
CA GLY A 144 -21.96 -13.27 -9.64
C GLY A 144 -21.71 -11.77 -9.47
N TRP A 145 -21.82 -11.23 -8.24
CA TRP A 145 -21.80 -9.78 -7.97
C TRP A 145 -20.41 -9.21 -7.68
N LEU A 146 -19.43 -10.04 -7.33
CA LEU A 146 -18.10 -9.61 -6.86
C LEU A 146 -17.28 -8.83 -7.89
N ARG A 147 -17.36 -9.19 -9.18
CA ARG A 147 -16.46 -8.63 -10.20
C ARG A 147 -17.02 -7.45 -11.00
N ARG A 148 -18.27 -7.01 -10.78
CA ARG A 148 -18.94 -6.09 -11.74
C ARG A 148 -19.68 -4.90 -11.15
N ARG A 149 -19.89 -4.79 -9.84
CA ARG A 149 -20.66 -3.66 -9.28
C ARG A 149 -19.77 -2.64 -8.57
N ARG A 150 -19.82 -1.43 -9.13
CA ARG A 150 -19.25 -0.20 -8.59
C ARG A 150 -20.24 0.38 -7.58
N MET A 151 -19.77 0.74 -6.39
CA MET A 151 -20.57 1.47 -5.42
C MET A 151 -19.93 2.83 -5.13
N SER A 152 -20.67 3.89 -5.43
CA SER A 152 -20.34 5.23 -4.96
C SER A 152 -20.81 5.39 -3.52
N LEU A 153 -19.88 5.53 -2.59
CA LEU A 153 -20.18 5.91 -1.22
C LEU A 153 -20.04 7.41 -1.06
N ARG A 154 -21.10 8.02 -0.54
CA ARG A 154 -21.14 9.44 -0.21
C ARG A 154 -20.72 9.61 1.25
N PHE A 155 -19.60 10.27 1.47
CA PHE A 155 -19.16 10.71 2.78
C PHE A 155 -19.65 12.14 2.99
N SER A 156 -20.43 12.35 4.04
CA SER A 156 -21.01 13.64 4.36
C SER A 156 -21.00 13.86 5.87
N ILE A 157 -20.72 15.09 6.28
CA ILE A 157 -20.78 15.54 7.67
C ILE A 157 -22.03 16.41 7.93
N ALA A 158 -22.97 16.46 6.97
CA ALA A 158 -24.09 17.41 6.97
C ALA A 158 -25.20 17.11 8.00
N SER A 159 -25.25 15.90 8.58
CA SER A 159 -26.27 15.53 9.56
C SER A 159 -25.73 14.69 10.70
N LYS A 160 -26.38 14.76 11.87
CA LYS A 160 -26.02 13.94 13.05
C LYS A 160 -26.00 12.44 12.72
N GLY A 161 -26.93 11.96 11.88
CA GLY A 161 -26.96 10.58 11.41
C GLY A 161 -25.79 10.23 10.48
N ALA A 162 -25.36 11.15 9.62
CA ALA A 162 -24.18 10.95 8.77
C ALA A 162 -22.89 10.90 9.59
N VAL A 163 -22.73 11.79 10.59
CA VAL A 163 -21.62 11.76 11.54
C VAL A 163 -21.60 10.48 12.36
N SER A 164 -22.76 10.00 12.85
CA SER A 164 -22.86 8.72 13.56
C SER A 164 -22.42 7.53 12.69
N ARG A 165 -22.77 7.54 11.40
CA ARG A 165 -22.28 6.53 10.43
C ARG A 165 -20.78 6.60 10.22
N LEU A 166 -20.20 7.80 10.10
CA LEU A 166 -18.75 7.99 10.01
C LEU A 166 -18.05 7.47 11.27
N LYS A 167 -18.58 7.75 12.46
CA LYS A 167 -18.07 7.20 13.72
C LYS A 167 -18.12 5.68 13.73
N SER A 168 -19.20 5.09 13.20
CA SER A 168 -19.33 3.63 13.08
C SER A 168 -18.25 3.04 12.16
N PHE A 169 -17.98 3.66 11.01
CA PHE A 169 -16.89 3.23 10.11
C PHE A 169 -15.51 3.43 10.72
N ALA A 170 -15.27 4.55 11.40
CA ALA A 170 -14.01 4.82 12.08
C ALA A 170 -13.76 3.83 13.24
N ALA A 171 -14.82 3.37 13.93
CA ALA A 171 -14.70 2.33 14.97
C ALA A 171 -14.23 0.98 14.41
N LEU A 172 -14.39 0.72 13.10
CA LEU A 172 -13.84 -0.46 12.43
C LEU A 172 -12.31 -0.42 12.30
N LYS A 173 -11.63 0.68 12.68
CA LYS A 173 -10.16 0.80 12.77
C LYS A 173 -9.53 -0.45 13.36
N ARG A 174 -10.13 -1.01 14.41
CA ARG A 174 -9.63 -2.19 15.12
C ARG A 174 -9.60 -3.45 14.26
N TRP A 175 -10.56 -3.59 13.34
CA TRP A 175 -10.65 -4.73 12.42
C TRP A 175 -9.83 -4.54 11.15
N ARG A 176 -9.25 -3.35 10.92
CA ARG A 176 -8.43 -3.07 9.74
C ARG A 176 -7.28 -4.07 9.59
N LEU A 177 -6.59 -4.42 10.67
CA LEU A 177 -5.46 -5.36 10.63
C LEU A 177 -5.89 -6.82 10.36
N SER A 178 -7.17 -7.14 10.50
CA SER A 178 -7.75 -8.45 10.17
C SER A 178 -8.49 -8.44 8.83
N SER A 179 -8.34 -7.36 8.07
CA SER A 179 -9.01 -7.15 6.79
C SER A 179 -8.22 -7.80 5.65
N VAL A 180 -8.91 -8.34 4.65
CA VAL A 180 -8.26 -8.95 3.47
C VAL A 180 -7.41 -7.92 2.74
N ARG A 181 -7.91 -6.68 2.65
CA ARG A 181 -7.17 -5.57 2.05
C ARG A 181 -5.85 -5.32 2.76
N TYR A 182 -5.83 -5.34 4.09
CA TYR A 182 -4.59 -5.18 4.84
C TYR A 182 -3.58 -6.29 4.53
N ALA A 183 -4.03 -7.54 4.44
CA ALA A 183 -3.14 -8.66 4.11
C ALA A 183 -2.49 -8.49 2.72
N GLU A 184 -3.27 -8.08 1.72
CA GLU A 184 -2.79 -7.82 0.36
C GLU A 184 -1.79 -6.64 0.33
N GLU A 185 -2.13 -5.52 0.97
CA GLU A 185 -1.25 -4.33 1.06
C GLU A 185 0.05 -4.67 1.77
N ARG A 186 -0.01 -5.45 2.88
CA ARG A 186 1.18 -5.90 3.61
C ARG A 186 2.08 -6.76 2.73
N ILE A 187 1.52 -7.75 2.01
CA ILE A 187 2.29 -8.62 1.10
C ILE A 187 2.98 -7.78 0.02
N TRP A 188 2.24 -6.83 -0.56
CA TRP A 188 2.79 -5.95 -1.58
C TRP A 188 3.91 -5.05 -1.04
N VAL A 189 3.73 -4.41 0.12
CA VAL A 189 4.77 -3.58 0.78
C VAL A 189 6.02 -4.40 1.08
N GLU A 190 5.89 -5.57 1.69
CA GLU A 190 7.07 -6.41 1.99
C GLU A 190 7.77 -6.86 0.71
N ARG A 191 7.01 -7.18 -0.35
CA ARG A 191 7.58 -7.53 -1.65
C ARG A 191 8.33 -6.35 -2.26
N TRP A 192 7.80 -5.13 -2.17
CA TRP A 192 8.46 -3.92 -2.65
C TRP A 192 9.77 -3.65 -1.89
N LEU A 193 9.74 -3.69 -0.56
CA LEU A 193 10.95 -3.55 0.28
C LEU A 193 11.98 -4.64 -0.03
N HIS A 194 11.54 -5.88 -0.24
CA HIS A 194 12.41 -6.97 -0.64
C HIS A 194 13.07 -6.73 -2.00
N MET A 195 12.33 -6.20 -2.98
CA MET A 195 12.91 -5.83 -4.28
C MET A 195 13.94 -4.69 -4.15
N ILE A 196 13.70 -3.69 -3.29
CA ILE A 196 14.68 -2.62 -3.00
C ILE A 196 15.95 -3.20 -2.38
N ALA A 197 15.81 -4.08 -1.39
CA ALA A 197 16.96 -4.75 -0.79
C ALA A 197 17.78 -5.52 -1.84
N ARG A 198 17.13 -6.27 -2.74
CA ARG A 198 17.82 -6.98 -3.84
C ARG A 198 18.47 -6.02 -4.83
N CYS A 199 17.84 -4.89 -5.12
CA CYS A 199 18.39 -3.87 -6.01
C CYS A 199 19.65 -3.25 -5.43
N LEU A 200 19.65 -2.91 -4.13
CA LEU A 200 20.83 -2.40 -3.45
C LEU A 200 22.02 -3.37 -3.50
N ASP A 201 21.77 -4.69 -3.50
CA ASP A 201 22.84 -5.70 -3.56
C ASP A 201 23.36 -5.96 -4.98
N LYS A 202 22.54 -5.74 -6.03
CA LYS A 202 22.85 -6.11 -7.41
C LYS A 202 23.13 -4.92 -8.33
N GLN A 203 22.32 -3.87 -8.23
CA GLN A 203 22.42 -2.63 -9.01
C GLN A 203 22.00 -1.43 -8.14
N PRO A 204 22.86 -1.00 -7.19
CA PRO A 204 22.52 0.06 -6.24
C PRO A 204 22.10 1.38 -6.92
N ALA A 205 22.67 1.68 -8.09
CA ALA A 205 22.35 2.87 -8.86
C ALA A 205 20.86 2.96 -9.27
N SER A 206 20.15 1.82 -9.38
CA SER A 206 18.75 1.77 -9.78
C SER A 206 17.77 1.74 -8.59
N ALA A 207 18.27 1.78 -7.36
CA ALA A 207 17.43 1.78 -6.17
C ALA A 207 16.44 2.96 -6.10
N PRO A 208 16.80 4.21 -6.47
CA PRO A 208 15.86 5.33 -6.50
C PRO A 208 14.66 5.08 -7.44
N ALA A 209 14.89 4.62 -8.68
CA ALA A 209 13.80 4.29 -9.58
C ALA A 209 12.88 3.20 -9.02
N LEU A 210 13.45 2.19 -8.34
CA LEU A 210 12.66 1.13 -7.74
C LEU A 210 11.84 1.62 -6.54
N ILE A 211 12.37 2.52 -5.71
CA ILE A 211 11.64 3.19 -4.64
C ILE A 211 10.47 3.99 -5.24
N ALA A 212 10.73 4.78 -6.28
CA ALA A 212 9.72 5.57 -6.96
C ALA A 212 8.60 4.74 -7.63
N THR A 213 8.76 3.43 -7.84
CA THR A 213 7.67 2.57 -8.35
C THR A 213 6.45 2.53 -7.42
N ALA A 214 6.62 2.80 -6.12
CA ALA A 214 5.49 2.89 -5.19
C ALA A 214 4.50 4.01 -5.55
N THR A 215 4.92 5.02 -6.30
CA THR A 215 4.02 6.11 -6.74
C THR A 215 3.03 5.65 -7.82
N MET A 216 3.24 4.49 -8.46
CA MET A 216 2.31 3.96 -9.46
C MET A 216 1.01 3.44 -8.84
N VAL A 217 1.09 2.98 -7.59
CA VAL A 217 -0.05 2.43 -6.87
C VAL A 217 -0.65 3.57 -6.06
N GLN A 218 -1.76 4.16 -6.47
CA GLN A 218 -2.39 5.26 -5.70
C GLN A 218 -3.91 5.20 -5.75
N GLY A 219 -4.52 5.83 -4.74
CA GLY A 219 -5.97 5.97 -4.65
C GLY A 219 -6.68 4.66 -4.32
N GLN A 220 -7.82 4.44 -4.96
CA GLN A 220 -8.78 3.41 -4.65
C GLN A 220 -9.48 2.94 -5.94
N GLY A 221 -10.11 1.77 -5.89
CA GLY A 221 -10.86 1.21 -7.01
C GLY A 221 -9.99 0.74 -8.17
N ASP A 222 -10.50 0.86 -9.40
CA ASP A 222 -9.85 0.30 -10.60
C ASP A 222 -8.46 0.89 -10.87
N ALA A 223 -8.22 2.17 -10.54
CA ALA A 223 -6.92 2.82 -10.71
C ALA A 223 -5.85 2.20 -9.81
N TYR A 224 -6.20 1.90 -8.55
CA TYR A 224 -5.30 1.22 -7.62
C TYR A 224 -4.92 -0.17 -8.16
N TRP A 225 -5.92 -0.97 -8.54
CA TRP A 225 -5.68 -2.34 -9.03
C TRP A 225 -4.91 -2.37 -10.34
N GLN A 226 -5.17 -1.42 -11.23
CA GLN A 226 -4.40 -1.24 -12.45
C GLN A 226 -2.94 -0.90 -12.13
N GLY A 227 -2.71 0.10 -11.29
CA GLY A 227 -1.36 0.49 -10.87
C GLY A 227 -0.59 -0.66 -10.21
N LEU A 228 -1.27 -1.47 -9.39
CA LEU A 228 -0.69 -2.67 -8.78
C LEU A 228 -0.35 -3.75 -9.83
N ALA A 229 -1.22 -3.95 -10.81
CA ALA A 229 -0.96 -4.87 -11.92
C ALA A 229 0.22 -4.39 -12.78
N ASP A 230 0.33 -3.08 -13.03
CA ASP A 230 1.41 -2.47 -13.80
C ASP A 230 2.74 -2.59 -13.06
N TRP A 231 2.72 -2.31 -11.76
CA TRP A 231 3.86 -2.54 -10.88
C TRP A 231 4.34 -4.00 -10.94
N HIS A 232 3.42 -4.96 -10.82
CA HIS A 232 3.76 -6.38 -10.94
C HIS A 232 4.37 -6.74 -12.29
N ALA A 233 3.89 -6.15 -13.39
CA ALA A 233 4.45 -6.37 -14.72
C ALA A 233 5.89 -5.84 -14.83
N ILE A 234 6.17 -4.65 -14.31
CA ILE A 234 7.53 -4.07 -14.29
C ILE A 234 8.48 -4.92 -13.46
N ILE A 235 8.09 -5.28 -12.23
CA ILE A 235 8.95 -6.05 -11.33
C ILE A 235 9.22 -7.45 -11.87
N ASN A 236 8.20 -8.15 -12.35
CA ASN A 236 8.36 -9.51 -12.88
C ASN A 236 9.02 -9.54 -14.27
N GLY A 237 8.85 -8.47 -15.06
CA GLY A 237 9.34 -8.40 -16.42
C GLY A 237 10.78 -7.90 -16.53
N LEU A 238 11.20 -7.02 -15.62
CA LEU A 238 12.49 -6.34 -15.66
C LEU A 238 13.31 -6.63 -14.39
N ALA A 239 12.89 -6.11 -13.24
CA ALA A 239 13.73 -6.12 -12.03
C ALA A 239 14.10 -7.54 -11.57
N LYS A 240 13.12 -8.44 -11.40
CA LYS A 240 13.37 -9.81 -10.93
C LYS A 240 14.28 -10.60 -11.91
N PRO A 241 14.00 -10.67 -13.22
CA PRO A 241 14.91 -11.30 -14.18
C PRO A 241 16.32 -10.73 -14.17
N THR A 242 16.48 -9.41 -14.02
CA THR A 242 17.79 -8.77 -13.89
C THR A 242 18.52 -9.23 -12.63
N PHE A 243 17.85 -9.26 -11.48
CA PHE A 243 18.46 -9.70 -10.22
C PHE A 243 18.74 -11.20 -10.16
N ASP A 244 17.98 -12.01 -10.91
CA ASP A 244 18.15 -13.46 -11.05
C ASP A 244 19.23 -13.81 -12.10
N GLY A 245 19.77 -12.82 -12.83
CA GLY A 245 20.79 -13.00 -13.87
C GLY A 245 20.24 -13.51 -15.22
N ALA A 246 18.92 -13.68 -15.35
CA ALA A 246 18.25 -14.14 -16.56
C ALA A 246 18.10 -13.03 -17.63
N LEU A 247 18.23 -11.76 -17.23
CA LEU A 247 18.19 -10.62 -18.12
C LEU A 247 19.45 -9.76 -17.89
N PRO A 248 20.38 -9.68 -18.86
CA PRO A 248 21.60 -8.88 -18.73
C PRO A 248 21.32 -7.39 -18.98
N LEU A 249 20.48 -6.80 -18.13
CA LEU A 249 20.09 -5.40 -18.22
C LEU A 249 20.97 -4.56 -17.30
N ALA A 250 21.93 -3.82 -17.85
CA ALA A 250 22.85 -2.98 -17.08
C ALA A 250 22.19 -1.69 -16.57
N ASP A 251 21.32 -1.07 -17.39
CA ASP A 251 20.55 0.13 -17.03
C ASP A 251 19.12 -0.23 -16.62
N LEU A 252 18.95 -0.77 -15.41
CA LEU A 252 17.62 -1.04 -14.87
C LEU A 252 16.86 0.26 -14.52
N ASP A 253 17.58 1.34 -14.21
CA ASP A 253 17.00 2.65 -13.87
C ASP A 253 16.21 3.21 -15.06
N GLY A 254 16.87 3.35 -16.21
CA GLY A 254 16.26 3.81 -17.45
C GLY A 254 15.13 2.89 -17.92
N ALA A 255 15.30 1.57 -17.78
CA ALA A 255 14.26 0.60 -18.13
C ALA A 255 13.00 0.71 -17.26
N ILE A 256 13.15 0.93 -15.94
CA ILE A 256 12.01 1.16 -15.04
C ILE A 256 11.34 2.49 -15.39
N ALA A 257 12.11 3.55 -15.64
CA ALA A 257 11.57 4.85 -16.03
C ALA A 257 10.76 4.78 -17.33
N GLU A 258 11.30 4.10 -18.36
CA GLU A 258 10.63 3.89 -19.64
C GLU A 258 9.34 3.07 -19.48
N ALA A 259 9.39 1.98 -18.71
CA ALA A 259 8.21 1.15 -18.46
C ALA A 259 7.13 1.91 -17.66
N ARG A 260 7.53 2.71 -16.66
CA ARG A 260 6.60 3.56 -15.90
C ARG A 260 5.93 4.60 -16.79
N ALA A 261 6.67 5.22 -17.71
CA ALA A 261 6.10 6.18 -18.67
C ALA A 261 5.08 5.52 -19.63
N ALA A 262 5.23 4.23 -19.91
CA ALA A 262 4.29 3.45 -20.72
C ALA A 262 3.07 2.90 -19.95
N ALA A 263 3.03 3.03 -18.62
CA ALA A 263 1.92 2.60 -17.79
C ALA A 263 0.76 3.60 -17.89
N MET A 264 -0.15 3.32 -18.83
CA MET A 264 -1.37 4.10 -19.06
C MET A 264 -2.59 3.33 -18.54
N PRO A 265 -3.74 4.01 -18.27
CA PRO A 265 -4.98 3.35 -17.88
C PRO A 265 -5.52 2.38 -18.96
N ASP A 266 -5.01 1.15 -18.97
CA ASP A 266 -5.38 0.07 -19.91
C ASP A 266 -5.45 -1.28 -19.16
N PRO A 267 -6.66 -1.86 -18.98
CA PRO A 267 -6.85 -3.16 -18.36
C PRO A 267 -6.04 -4.31 -18.98
N ARG A 268 -5.64 -4.18 -20.26
CA ARG A 268 -4.82 -5.19 -20.95
C ARG A 268 -3.32 -4.96 -20.79
N GLN A 269 -2.92 -3.76 -20.36
CA GLN A 269 -1.53 -3.34 -20.21
C GLN A 269 -0.75 -3.47 -21.53
N ALA A 270 -1.39 -3.23 -22.67
CA ALA A 270 -0.84 -3.56 -23.98
C ALA A 270 0.43 -2.74 -24.28
N ALA A 271 0.38 -1.43 -24.01
CA ALA A 271 1.52 -0.54 -24.17
C ALA A 271 2.68 -0.94 -23.25
N LEU A 272 2.40 -1.08 -21.95
CA LEU A 272 3.39 -1.48 -20.95
C LEU A 272 4.08 -2.82 -21.30
N LYS A 273 3.30 -3.85 -21.64
CA LYS A 273 3.86 -5.17 -22.02
C LYS A 273 4.71 -5.09 -23.27
N ARG A 274 4.32 -4.28 -24.26
CA ARG A 274 5.10 -4.05 -25.48
C ARG A 274 6.43 -3.37 -25.16
N THR A 275 6.42 -2.32 -24.34
CA THR A 275 7.63 -1.62 -23.89
C THR A 275 8.56 -2.56 -23.13
N ILE A 276 8.04 -3.35 -22.18
CA ILE A 276 8.84 -4.35 -21.44
C ILE A 276 9.46 -5.37 -22.42
N ALA A 277 8.70 -5.86 -23.41
CA ALA A 277 9.23 -6.79 -24.40
C ALA A 277 10.35 -6.16 -25.26
N GLN A 278 10.21 -4.89 -25.64
CA GLN A 278 11.22 -4.14 -26.38
C GLN A 278 12.50 -3.91 -25.57
N ILE A 279 12.37 -3.54 -24.29
CA ILE A 279 13.52 -3.42 -23.35
C ILE A 279 14.25 -4.77 -23.27
N ARG A 280 13.52 -5.86 -23.06
CA ARG A 280 14.10 -7.20 -22.95
C ARG A 280 14.81 -7.63 -24.24
N ALA A 281 14.22 -7.36 -25.39
CA ALA A 281 14.82 -7.69 -26.68
C ALA A 281 16.13 -6.92 -26.91
N ARG A 282 16.17 -5.63 -26.55
CA ARG A 282 17.40 -4.81 -26.61
C ARG A 282 18.49 -5.36 -25.69
N ALA A 283 18.16 -5.61 -24.42
CA ALA A 283 19.12 -6.15 -23.45
C ALA A 283 19.69 -7.50 -23.88
N LEU A 284 18.88 -8.39 -24.46
CA LEU A 284 19.37 -9.68 -24.96
C LEU A 284 20.18 -9.58 -26.26
N ALA A 285 19.93 -8.57 -27.09
CA ALA A 285 20.70 -8.35 -28.32
C ALA A 285 22.10 -7.79 -28.04
N GLU A 286 22.26 -7.02 -26.96
CA GLU A 286 23.55 -6.47 -26.51
C GLU A 286 24.48 -7.54 -25.91
N TYR A 287 23.96 -8.72 -25.54
CA TYR A 287 24.73 -9.84 -24.96
C TYR A 287 24.48 -11.16 -25.71
N PRO A 288 25.05 -11.32 -26.93
CA PRO A 288 24.78 -12.48 -27.79
C PRO A 288 25.25 -13.84 -27.23
N ASP A 289 26.24 -13.87 -26.33
CA ASP A 289 26.83 -15.12 -25.81
C ASP A 289 25.94 -15.88 -24.81
N ALA A 290 24.86 -15.28 -24.30
CA ALA A 290 23.94 -15.98 -23.40
C ALA A 290 23.07 -17.04 -24.10
N LYS A 291 23.01 -17.04 -25.45
CA LYS A 291 22.27 -18.04 -26.25
C LYS A 291 23.08 -19.28 -26.63
N ALA A 292 24.39 -19.30 -26.37
CA ALA A 292 25.26 -20.40 -26.80
C ALA A 292 25.48 -21.50 -25.74
N ALA A 293 24.78 -21.42 -24.59
CA ALA A 293 25.00 -22.30 -23.44
C ALA A 293 23.77 -23.16 -23.05
N GLU A 294 22.77 -23.27 -23.91
CA GLU A 294 21.72 -24.31 -23.87
C GLU A 294 21.97 -25.35 -24.97
#